data_AF-A0A2I3HQB2-F1
#
_entry.id   AF-A0A2I3HQB2-F1
#
_cell.length_a   1.000
_cell.length_b   1.000
_cell.length_c   1.000
_cell.angle_alpha   90.00
_cell.angle_beta   90.00
_cell.angle_gamma   90.00
#
_symmetry.space_group_name_H-M   'P 1'
#
loop_
_entity.id
_entity.type
_entity.pdbx_description
1 polymer ?
#
loop_
_entity_poly.entity_id
_entity_poly.type
_entity_poly.pdbx_seq_one_letter_code
_entity_poly.pdbx_strand_id
1 'polypeptide(L)'
;MAMEMRLPVARKPLSERLGRDTKKHLVVPGDTITTDTGFMRGHGTYMGEEKLIASVAGSVERVNKLICVKALKTRYIGEVGDIVVGRITEVQQKRWKVETNSRLDSVLLLSSMNLPGGELRRRSAEDELAMRGFLQEGDLISGVLVQVSPSLVKRQKTHFHDLPCGASVILGNNGFIWIYPTPEHKEEEAGGFIANLEPVSLADREVISRLRNCIISLVTQRMMLYDTSILYCYEASLPHQIKDILKPEIMEEIVMETRQRLLEQEG
;
A
#
# COMPACT_ATOMS: atom_id res chain seq x y z
N MET A 1 -0.66 -7.82 34.15
CA MET A 1 -1.60 -7.56 33.04
C MET A 1 -2.22 -6.18 33.28
N ALA A 2 -2.06 -5.25 32.34
CA ALA A 2 -2.72 -3.94 32.41
C ALA A 2 -3.97 -4.01 31.52
N MET A 3 -5.15 -3.88 32.11
CA MET A 3 -6.41 -3.87 31.39
C MET A 3 -7.02 -2.48 31.54
N GLU A 4 -7.14 -1.78 30.43
CA GLU A 4 -7.68 -0.41 30.39
C GLU A 4 -9.00 -0.45 29.62
N MET A 5 -10.10 -0.14 30.30
CA MET A 5 -11.42 0.01 29.68
C MET A 5 -11.73 1.49 29.53
N ARG A 6 -12.16 1.91 28.34
CA ARG A 6 -12.55 3.29 28.04
C ARG A 6 -13.87 3.37 27.31
N LEU A 7 -14.63 4.42 27.57
CA LEU A 7 -15.85 4.73 26.82
C LEU A 7 -15.50 5.23 25.41
N PRO A 8 -16.35 4.98 24.40
CA PRO A 8 -16.16 5.53 23.07
C PRO A 8 -16.33 7.05 23.10
N VAL A 9 -15.31 7.76 22.64
CA VAL A 9 -15.33 9.22 22.53
C VAL A 9 -15.82 9.63 21.14
N ALA A 10 -16.63 10.69 21.06
CA ALA A 10 -17.10 11.24 19.79
C ALA A 10 -15.91 11.71 18.94
N ARG A 11 -15.90 11.34 17.65
CA ARG A 11 -14.88 11.80 16.71
C ARG A 11 -15.07 13.28 16.41
N LYS A 12 -13.99 14.04 16.35
CA LYS A 12 -14.01 15.40 15.81
C LYS A 12 -14.08 15.31 14.28
N PRO A 13 -15.20 15.70 13.64
CA PRO A 13 -15.44 15.41 12.23
C PRO A 13 -14.70 16.36 11.29
N LEU A 14 -14.50 17.61 11.72
CA LEU A 14 -13.79 18.62 10.95
C LEU A 14 -12.32 18.64 11.36
N SER A 15 -11.46 18.53 10.37
CA SER A 15 -10.02 18.74 10.54
C SER A 15 -9.70 20.25 10.57
N GLU A 16 -10.34 21.00 11.47
CA GLU A 16 -10.15 22.45 11.65
C GLU A 16 -8.68 22.79 11.87
N ARG A 17 -7.94 21.89 12.53
CA ARG A 17 -6.49 21.98 12.75
C ARG A 17 -5.65 22.11 11.48
N LEU A 18 -6.17 21.69 10.33
CA LEU A 18 -5.45 21.80 9.05
C LEU A 18 -5.79 23.06 8.26
N GLY A 19 -6.87 23.79 8.57
CA GLY A 19 -7.20 25.10 7.97
C GLY A 19 -7.09 25.20 6.43
N ARG A 20 -7.14 24.07 5.70
CA ARG A 20 -6.91 24.03 4.25
C ARG A 20 -8.25 24.17 3.54
N ASP A 21 -8.51 25.34 2.99
CA ASP A 21 -9.54 25.50 1.99
C ASP A 21 -9.04 24.90 0.67
N THR A 22 -9.43 23.64 0.41
CA THR A 22 -8.98 22.95 -0.81
C THR A 22 -9.78 23.45 -2.00
N LYS A 23 -9.12 24.13 -2.95
CA LYS A 23 -9.66 24.48 -4.28
C LYS A 23 -9.89 23.26 -5.19
N LYS A 24 -10.30 22.12 -4.64
CA LYS A 24 -10.59 20.89 -5.40
C LYS A 24 -12.08 20.86 -5.73
N HIS A 25 -12.39 20.66 -7.00
CA HIS A 25 -13.77 20.47 -7.46
C HIS A 25 -14.25 19.08 -7.04
N LEU A 26 -14.98 19.01 -5.92
CA LEU A 26 -15.57 17.78 -5.39
C LEU A 26 -16.93 17.54 -6.05
N VAL A 27 -17.20 16.28 -6.37
CA VAL A 27 -18.46 15.83 -6.97
C VAL A 27 -18.98 14.61 -6.25
N VAL A 28 -20.30 14.45 -6.26
CA VAL A 28 -21.02 13.25 -5.85
C VAL A 28 -21.65 12.54 -7.07
N PRO A 29 -22.05 11.26 -6.94
CA PRO A 29 -22.73 10.57 -8.02
C PRO A 29 -24.00 11.31 -8.44
N GLY A 30 -24.15 11.57 -9.75
CA GLY A 30 -25.27 12.34 -10.31
C GLY A 30 -24.94 13.79 -10.63
N ASP A 31 -23.83 14.34 -10.14
CA ASP A 31 -23.42 15.71 -10.46
C ASP A 31 -22.98 15.82 -11.91
N THR A 32 -23.46 16.87 -12.59
CA THR A 32 -23.04 17.22 -13.94
C THR A 32 -21.69 17.93 -13.90
N ILE A 33 -20.67 17.34 -14.52
CA ILE A 33 -19.32 17.93 -14.55
C ILE A 33 -19.22 18.98 -15.65
N THR A 34 -19.65 18.64 -16.87
CA THR A 34 -19.53 19.47 -18.07
C THR A 34 -20.53 19.00 -19.13
N THR A 35 -21.06 19.93 -19.92
CA THR A 35 -22.03 19.68 -21.01
C THR A 35 -21.39 19.70 -22.39
N ASP A 36 -20.11 20.04 -22.48
CA ASP A 36 -19.41 20.18 -23.76
C ASP A 36 -19.04 18.82 -24.36
N THR A 37 -19.42 18.61 -25.62
CA THR A 37 -19.21 17.37 -26.38
C THR A 37 -17.76 17.13 -26.82
N GLY A 38 -16.85 18.07 -26.51
CA GLY A 38 -15.42 18.00 -26.87
C GLY A 38 -14.53 17.26 -25.87
N PHE A 39 -15.07 16.82 -24.73
CA PHE A 39 -14.30 16.12 -23.69
C PHE A 39 -14.42 14.60 -23.79
N MET A 40 -13.29 13.93 -23.60
CA MET A 40 -13.21 12.49 -23.45
C MET A 40 -13.57 12.10 -22.01
N ARG A 41 -14.34 11.03 -21.87
CA ARG A 41 -14.69 10.43 -20.58
C ARG A 41 -13.56 9.52 -20.08
N GLY A 42 -13.08 9.78 -18.87
CA GLY A 42 -12.18 8.91 -18.14
C GLY A 42 -12.93 7.99 -17.17
N HIS A 43 -12.19 7.43 -16.21
CA HIS A 43 -12.76 6.65 -15.13
C HIS A 43 -13.64 7.52 -14.21
N GLY A 44 -14.74 6.95 -13.70
CA GLY A 44 -15.63 7.62 -12.74
C GLY A 44 -16.60 8.62 -13.37
N THR A 45 -16.70 8.67 -14.70
CA THR A 45 -17.68 9.48 -15.44
C THR A 45 -18.47 8.62 -16.43
N TYR A 46 -19.70 9.03 -16.69
CA TYR A 46 -20.55 8.44 -17.73
C TYR A 46 -21.30 9.54 -18.46
N MET A 47 -21.75 9.25 -19.69
CA MET A 47 -22.58 10.19 -20.45
C MET A 47 -24.04 9.83 -20.24
N GLY A 48 -24.86 10.82 -19.88
CA GLY A 48 -26.31 10.71 -19.80
C GLY A 48 -26.94 11.97 -20.38
N GLU A 49 -27.92 11.82 -21.28
CA GLU A 49 -28.63 12.95 -21.92
C GLU A 49 -27.69 14.02 -22.50
N GLU A 50 -26.62 13.59 -23.20
CA GLU A 50 -25.57 14.47 -23.76
C GLU A 50 -24.76 15.29 -22.73
N LYS A 51 -24.91 14.99 -21.44
CA LYS A 51 -24.15 15.60 -20.35
C LYS A 51 -23.17 14.60 -19.75
N LEU A 52 -22.00 15.09 -19.32
CA LEU A 52 -21.04 14.28 -18.58
C LEU A 52 -21.39 14.31 -17.09
N ILE A 53 -21.74 13.14 -16.55
CA ILE A 53 -22.17 12.96 -15.16
C ILE A 53 -21.13 12.16 -14.39
N ALA A 54 -20.91 12.51 -13.12
CA ALA A 54 -20.06 11.76 -12.21
C ALA A 54 -20.78 10.48 -11.74
N SER A 55 -20.08 9.33 -11.79
CA SER A 55 -20.59 8.08 -11.20
C SER A 55 -20.08 7.80 -9.79
N VAL A 56 -19.02 8.48 -9.35
CA VAL A 56 -18.36 8.22 -8.07
C VAL A 56 -18.13 9.52 -7.31
N ALA A 57 -18.17 9.45 -5.98
CA ALA A 57 -17.81 10.58 -5.11
C ALA A 57 -16.28 10.78 -5.08
N GLY A 58 -15.82 11.96 -5.44
CA GLY A 58 -14.39 12.24 -5.55
C GLY A 58 -14.06 13.64 -6.03
N SER A 59 -12.77 13.88 -6.27
CA SER A 59 -12.31 15.11 -6.91
C SER A 59 -12.23 14.92 -8.42
N VAL A 60 -12.71 15.89 -9.19
CA VAL A 60 -12.58 15.90 -10.64
C VAL A 60 -11.15 16.27 -11.01
N GLU A 61 -10.51 15.42 -11.82
CA GLU A 61 -9.21 15.68 -12.43
C GLU A 61 -9.43 15.90 -13.93
N ARG A 62 -9.04 17.09 -14.41
CA ARG A 62 -9.11 17.48 -15.82
C ARG A 62 -7.70 17.45 -16.39
N VAL A 63 -7.42 16.51 -17.28
CA VAL A 63 -6.13 16.37 -17.96
C VAL A 63 -6.35 16.59 -19.45
N ASN A 64 -6.01 17.78 -19.94
CA ASN A 64 -6.29 18.21 -21.32
C ASN A 64 -7.78 18.07 -21.65
N LYS A 65 -8.11 17.20 -22.60
CA LYS A 65 -9.50 16.88 -22.99
C LYS A 65 -10.10 15.71 -22.22
N LEU A 66 -9.34 15.03 -21.36
CA LEU A 66 -9.83 13.89 -20.58
C LEU A 66 -10.31 14.34 -19.21
N ILE A 67 -11.55 13.99 -18.87
CA ILE A 67 -12.14 14.25 -17.55
C ILE A 67 -12.30 12.92 -16.83
N CYS A 68 -11.59 12.76 -15.71
CA CYS A 68 -11.75 11.63 -14.80
C CYS A 68 -12.15 12.10 -13.40
N VAL A 69 -12.80 11.21 -12.64
CA VAL A 69 -13.13 11.45 -11.24
C VAL A 69 -12.26 10.53 -10.40
N LYS A 70 -11.40 11.12 -9.57
CA LYS A 70 -10.57 10.40 -8.62
C LYS A 70 -11.35 10.18 -7.34
N ALA A 71 -11.83 8.95 -7.17
CA ALA A 71 -12.58 8.56 -5.99
C ALA A 71 -11.69 8.50 -4.75
N LEU A 72 -12.28 8.80 -3.58
CA LEU A 72 -11.56 8.80 -2.29
C LEU A 72 -11.14 7.41 -1.83
N LYS A 73 -11.90 6.38 -2.23
CA LYS A 73 -11.60 4.98 -1.96
C LYS A 73 -11.82 4.18 -3.23
N THR A 74 -10.77 3.50 -3.67
CA THR A 74 -10.83 2.58 -4.80
C THR A 74 -10.15 1.28 -4.43
N ARG A 75 -10.57 0.18 -5.05
CA ARG A 75 -9.72 -1.00 -5.13
C ARG A 75 -8.54 -0.72 -6.06
N TYR A 76 -7.50 -1.54 -5.95
CA TYR A 76 -6.35 -1.41 -6.80
C TYR A 76 -6.72 -1.68 -8.27
N ILE A 77 -6.29 -0.77 -9.14
CA ILE A 77 -6.41 -0.90 -10.60
C ILE A 77 -4.96 -0.95 -11.11
N GLY A 78 -4.61 -2.06 -11.75
CA GLY A 78 -3.24 -2.30 -12.21
C GLY A 78 -2.84 -1.36 -13.33
N GLU A 79 -1.67 -0.76 -13.18
CA GLU A 79 -0.99 0.00 -14.25
C GLU A 79 0.32 -0.69 -14.63
N VAL A 80 0.75 -0.47 -15.87
CA VAL A 80 1.98 -1.07 -16.39
C VAL A 80 3.18 -0.47 -15.65
N GLY A 81 4.01 -1.35 -15.07
CA GLY A 81 5.19 -0.97 -14.28
C GLY A 81 4.92 -0.81 -12.77
N ASP A 82 3.69 -1.01 -12.31
CA ASP A 82 3.41 -1.03 -10.88
C ASP A 82 4.06 -2.22 -10.17
N ILE A 83 4.64 -1.95 -9.01
CA ILE A 83 5.15 -2.97 -8.11
C ILE A 83 4.04 -3.31 -7.11
N VAL A 84 3.71 -4.59 -7.01
CA VAL A 84 2.63 -5.09 -6.15
C VAL A 84 3.12 -6.25 -5.30
N VAL A 85 2.59 -6.34 -4.08
CA VAL A 85 2.76 -7.49 -3.20
C VAL A 85 1.46 -8.28 -3.24
N GLY A 86 1.49 -9.60 -3.33
CA GLY A 86 0.27 -10.40 -3.43
C GLY A 86 0.40 -11.73 -2.71
N ARG A 87 -0.74 -12.29 -2.29
CA ARG A 87 -0.80 -13.61 -1.66
C ARG A 87 -1.29 -14.64 -2.66
N ILE A 88 -0.59 -15.76 -2.78
CA ILE A 88 -1.02 -16.85 -3.65
C ILE A 88 -2.26 -17.52 -3.04
N THR A 89 -3.33 -17.60 -3.84
CA THR A 89 -4.61 -18.20 -3.42
C THR A 89 -4.78 -19.60 -3.95
N GLU A 90 -4.46 -19.82 -5.23
CA GLU A 90 -4.61 -21.12 -5.89
C GLU A 90 -3.50 -21.36 -6.90
N VAL A 91 -2.98 -22.58 -6.96
CA VAL A 91 -2.09 -23.04 -8.05
C VAL A 91 -2.92 -23.76 -9.12
N GLN A 92 -2.96 -23.22 -10.33
CA GLN A 92 -3.58 -23.84 -11.50
C GLN A 92 -2.52 -24.37 -12.48
N GLN A 93 -2.96 -25.09 -13.52
CA GLN A 93 -2.05 -25.52 -14.59
C GLN A 93 -1.41 -24.28 -15.25
N LYS A 94 -0.06 -24.21 -15.23
CA LYS A 94 0.77 -23.15 -15.83
C LYS A 94 0.59 -21.73 -15.28
N ARG A 95 -0.23 -21.53 -14.24
CA ARG A 95 -0.45 -20.20 -13.64
C ARG A 95 -0.81 -20.28 -12.16
N TRP A 96 -0.40 -19.28 -11.40
CA TRP A 96 -0.86 -19.02 -10.04
C TRP A 96 -1.93 -17.92 -10.05
N LYS A 97 -2.95 -18.08 -9.21
CA LYS A 97 -3.82 -16.99 -8.83
C LYS A 97 -3.24 -16.27 -7.62
N VAL A 98 -3.24 -14.95 -7.68
CA VAL A 98 -2.66 -14.08 -6.68
C VAL A 98 -3.69 -13.02 -6.27
N GLU A 99 -3.94 -12.93 -4.97
CA GLU A 99 -4.76 -11.89 -4.36
C GLU A 99 -3.93 -10.60 -4.23
N THR A 100 -4.41 -9.54 -4.88
CA THR A 100 -3.73 -8.24 -4.94
C THR A 100 -4.64 -7.06 -4.56
N ASN A 101 -5.74 -7.29 -3.81
CA ASN A 101 -6.70 -6.22 -3.44
C ASN A 101 -7.32 -5.48 -4.65
N SER A 102 -7.40 -6.16 -5.80
CA SER A 102 -8.02 -5.66 -7.01
C SER A 102 -9.45 -6.18 -7.16
N ARG A 103 -10.11 -5.91 -8.29
CA ARG A 103 -11.49 -6.36 -8.53
C ARG A 103 -11.60 -7.84 -8.90
N LEU A 104 -10.54 -8.40 -9.47
CA LEU A 104 -10.43 -9.77 -9.95
C LEU A 104 -9.10 -10.33 -9.46
N ASP A 105 -8.99 -11.64 -9.33
CA ASP A 105 -7.70 -12.26 -8.97
C ASP A 105 -6.65 -11.96 -10.04
N SER A 106 -5.45 -11.59 -9.60
CA SER A 106 -4.31 -11.45 -10.50
C SER A 106 -3.78 -12.82 -10.91
N VAL A 107 -3.23 -12.89 -12.11
CA VAL A 107 -2.69 -14.13 -12.67
C VAL A 107 -1.19 -13.97 -12.84
N LEU A 108 -0.43 -14.82 -12.15
CA LEU A 108 1.01 -14.95 -12.36
C LEU A 108 1.23 -16.19 -13.23
N LEU A 109 1.69 -15.99 -14.46
CA LEU A 109 2.01 -17.11 -15.34
C LEU A 109 3.31 -17.77 -14.89
N LEU A 110 3.39 -19.10 -15.03
CA LEU A 110 4.66 -19.82 -14.92
C LEU A 110 5.70 -19.17 -15.82
N SER A 111 5.28 -18.67 -17.00
CA SER A 111 6.12 -18.01 -18.00
C SER A 111 6.87 -16.76 -17.50
N SER A 112 6.43 -16.18 -16.39
CA SER A 112 6.89 -14.88 -15.89
C SER A 112 7.64 -14.98 -14.56
N MET A 113 7.85 -16.19 -14.05
CA MET A 113 8.60 -16.44 -12.82
C MET A 113 10.06 -16.81 -13.15
N ASN A 114 11.00 -16.26 -12.40
CA ASN A 114 12.42 -16.62 -12.49
C ASN A 114 12.64 -17.93 -11.73
N LEU A 115 13.15 -18.95 -12.42
CA LEU A 115 13.51 -20.20 -11.76
C LEU A 115 14.79 -20.00 -10.93
N PRO A 116 14.96 -20.74 -9.81
CA PRO A 116 16.18 -20.69 -9.03
C PRO A 116 17.40 -21.05 -9.90
N GLY A 117 18.49 -20.29 -9.72
CA GLY A 117 19.72 -20.40 -10.53
C GLY A 117 19.84 -19.38 -11.66
N GLY A 118 18.85 -18.50 -11.87
CA GLY A 118 18.93 -17.39 -12.82
C GLY A 118 19.03 -17.81 -14.30
N GLU A 119 18.98 -19.11 -14.59
CA GLU A 119 19.09 -19.64 -15.93
C GLU A 119 17.76 -19.49 -16.67
N LEU A 120 17.76 -18.71 -17.76
CA LEU A 120 16.63 -18.59 -18.68
C LEU A 120 16.49 -19.87 -19.51
N ARG A 121 16.13 -20.99 -18.86
CA ARG A 121 15.91 -22.27 -19.55
C ARG A 121 14.53 -22.34 -20.19
N ARG A 122 14.42 -23.11 -21.27
CA ARG A 122 13.11 -23.42 -21.87
C ARG A 122 12.28 -24.22 -20.86
N ARG A 123 11.10 -23.70 -20.52
CA ARG A 123 10.23 -24.31 -19.51
C ARG A 123 9.82 -25.72 -19.91
N SER A 124 10.11 -26.68 -19.05
CA SER A 124 9.82 -28.10 -19.26
C SER A 124 8.54 -28.51 -18.52
N ALA A 125 7.99 -29.68 -18.86
CA ALA A 125 6.85 -30.26 -18.13
C ALA A 125 7.18 -30.58 -16.65
N GLU A 126 8.48 -30.73 -16.33
CA GLU A 126 8.95 -30.89 -14.96
C GLU A 126 8.74 -29.61 -14.14
N ASP A 127 8.92 -28.43 -14.75
CA ASP A 127 8.66 -27.14 -14.10
C ASP A 127 7.17 -26.95 -13.78
N GLU A 128 6.28 -27.49 -14.63
CA GLU A 128 4.83 -27.50 -14.40
C GLU A 128 4.44 -28.34 -13.18
N LEU A 129 5.14 -29.47 -12.96
CA LEU A 129 4.96 -30.33 -11.78
C LEU A 129 5.59 -29.71 -10.53
N ALA A 130 6.74 -29.05 -10.68
CA ALA A 130 7.45 -28.37 -9.60
C ALA A 130 6.81 -27.03 -9.20
N MET A 131 5.76 -26.56 -9.91
CA MET A 131 5.06 -25.31 -9.58
C MET A 131 4.64 -25.19 -8.12
N ARG A 132 4.16 -26.30 -7.52
CA ARG A 132 3.77 -26.34 -6.12
C ARG A 132 4.95 -26.33 -5.15
N GLY A 133 6.13 -26.77 -5.59
CA GLY A 133 7.34 -26.77 -4.79
C GLY A 133 8.06 -25.42 -4.73
N PHE A 134 7.83 -24.54 -5.72
CA PHE A 134 8.41 -23.20 -5.71
C PHE A 134 7.59 -22.21 -4.89
N LEU A 135 6.27 -22.22 -5.10
CA LEU A 135 5.36 -21.23 -4.54
C LEU A 135 4.06 -21.94 -4.19
N GLN A 136 3.90 -22.21 -2.89
CA GLN A 136 2.71 -22.82 -2.35
C GLN A 136 1.74 -21.75 -1.80
N GLU A 137 0.46 -22.10 -1.79
CA GLU A 137 -0.57 -21.34 -1.09
C GLU A 137 -0.19 -21.19 0.38
N GLY A 138 -0.08 -19.95 0.83
CA GLY A 138 0.29 -19.66 2.21
C GLY A 138 1.77 -19.79 2.53
N ASP A 139 2.66 -19.79 1.52
CA ASP A 139 4.10 -19.63 1.78
C ASP A 139 4.37 -18.40 2.64
N LEU A 140 5.12 -18.64 3.70
CA LEU A 140 5.46 -17.64 4.72
C LEU A 140 6.93 -17.30 4.55
N ILE A 141 7.18 -16.14 3.94
CA ILE A 141 8.48 -15.50 3.99
C ILE A 141 8.61 -14.78 5.34
N SER A 142 9.81 -14.74 5.91
CA SER A 142 10.06 -14.00 7.15
C SER A 142 9.72 -12.52 6.96
N GLY A 143 8.68 -12.04 7.66
CA GLY A 143 8.18 -10.69 7.53
C GLY A 143 6.75 -10.51 8.03
N VAL A 144 6.23 -9.29 7.88
CA VAL A 144 4.90 -8.88 8.31
C VAL A 144 4.21 -8.12 7.17
N LEU A 145 3.00 -8.56 6.83
CA LEU A 145 2.12 -7.90 5.87
C LEU A 145 1.20 -6.90 6.59
N VAL A 146 1.07 -5.70 6.03
CA VAL A 146 0.07 -4.71 6.41
C VAL A 146 -0.79 -4.38 5.19
N GLN A 147 -2.10 -4.51 5.36
CA GLN A 147 -3.07 -4.17 4.32
C GLN A 147 -3.60 -2.75 4.56
N VAL A 148 -3.45 -1.90 3.55
CA VAL A 148 -3.89 -0.51 3.55
C VAL A 148 -4.72 -0.22 2.31
N SER A 149 -5.41 0.92 2.28
CA SER A 149 -6.09 1.36 1.07
C SER A 149 -5.05 1.76 0.01
N PRO A 150 -5.14 1.28 -1.24
CA PRO A 150 -4.16 1.59 -2.28
C PRO A 150 -4.08 3.09 -2.59
N SER A 151 -5.17 3.82 -2.39
CA SER A 151 -5.24 5.27 -2.57
C SER A 151 -4.34 6.07 -1.60
N LEU A 152 -3.86 5.46 -0.52
CA LEU A 152 -2.98 6.09 0.47
C LEU A 152 -1.50 5.90 0.13
N VAL A 153 -1.14 4.95 -0.73
CA VAL A 153 0.25 4.73 -1.13
C VAL A 153 0.60 5.72 -2.24
N LYS A 154 1.67 6.50 -2.05
CA LYS A 154 2.15 7.41 -3.10
C LYS A 154 2.90 6.59 -4.15
N ARG A 155 2.50 6.71 -5.41
CA ARG A 155 3.22 6.10 -6.52
C ARG A 155 4.58 6.78 -6.70
N GLN A 156 5.66 6.01 -6.63
CA GLN A 156 7.04 6.48 -6.74
C GLN A 156 7.83 5.52 -7.64
N LYS A 157 9.07 5.89 -7.99
CA LYS A 157 9.93 5.03 -8.83
C LYS A 157 10.51 3.86 -8.05
N THR A 158 10.83 4.08 -6.78
CA THR A 158 11.42 3.10 -5.87
C THR A 158 10.37 2.72 -4.85
N HIS A 159 10.03 1.43 -4.79
CA HIS A 159 9.08 0.89 -3.79
C HIS A 159 9.77 -0.01 -2.75
N PHE A 160 11.06 -0.28 -2.95
CA PHE A 160 11.93 -0.99 -2.02
C PHE A 160 12.70 0.05 -1.23
N HIS A 161 12.52 0.06 0.08
CA HIS A 161 13.19 0.99 0.97
C HIS A 161 13.87 0.21 2.10
N ASP A 162 15.19 0.31 2.13
CA ASP A 162 15.99 -0.16 3.26
C ASP A 162 16.06 0.97 4.28
N LEU A 163 15.40 0.80 5.43
CA LEU A 163 15.39 1.81 6.47
C LEU A 163 16.63 1.64 7.37
N PRO A 164 17.24 2.73 7.84
CA PRO A 164 18.40 2.68 8.75
C PRO A 164 18.04 2.10 10.13
N CYS A 165 16.78 1.77 10.38
CA CYS A 165 16.31 1.15 11.62
C CYS A 165 16.49 -0.38 11.68
N GLY A 166 17.15 -1.01 10.69
CA GLY A 166 17.36 -2.47 10.65
C GLY A 166 16.20 -3.26 10.05
N ALA A 167 15.31 -2.59 9.32
CA ALA A 167 14.20 -3.21 8.64
C ALA A 167 14.03 -2.62 7.23
N SER A 168 13.66 -3.46 6.28
CA SER A 168 13.28 -3.06 4.94
C SER A 168 11.76 -3.10 4.78
N VAL A 169 11.25 -2.21 3.95
CA VAL A 169 9.82 -2.12 3.63
C VAL A 169 9.62 -2.10 2.12
N ILE A 170 8.65 -2.89 1.67
CA ILE A 170 8.15 -2.87 0.30
C ILE A 170 6.76 -2.25 0.31
N LEU A 171 6.60 -1.13 -0.40
CA LEU A 171 5.34 -0.44 -0.54
C LEU A 171 4.66 -0.85 -1.84
N GLY A 172 3.75 -1.84 -1.80
CA GLY A 172 2.99 -2.22 -2.98
C GLY A 172 1.97 -1.16 -3.37
N ASN A 173 1.86 -0.85 -4.67
CA ASN A 173 0.86 0.09 -5.23
C ASN A 173 -0.58 -0.38 -5.01
N ASN A 174 -0.75 -1.66 -4.67
CA ASN A 174 -2.02 -2.26 -4.34
C ASN A 174 -2.46 -2.10 -2.87
N GLY A 175 -1.65 -1.40 -2.07
CA GLY A 175 -1.90 -1.20 -0.65
C GLY A 175 -1.47 -2.39 0.21
N PHE A 176 -0.72 -3.35 -0.34
CA PHE A 176 -0.06 -4.38 0.45
C PHE A 176 1.36 -3.93 0.75
N ILE A 177 1.66 -3.76 2.04
CA ILE A 177 2.96 -3.32 2.52
C ILE A 177 3.62 -4.50 3.21
N TRP A 178 4.82 -4.85 2.77
CA TRP A 178 5.59 -5.95 3.34
C TRP A 178 6.78 -5.39 4.11
N ILE A 179 6.90 -5.74 5.39
CA ILE A 179 7.99 -5.33 6.26
C ILE A 179 8.81 -6.57 6.61
N TYR A 180 10.11 -6.53 6.38
CA TYR A 180 11.02 -7.64 6.65
C TYR A 180 12.33 -7.12 7.25
N PRO A 181 13.03 -7.92 8.06
CA PRO A 181 14.35 -7.52 8.57
C PRO A 181 15.32 -7.33 7.41
N THR A 182 16.20 -6.33 7.48
CA THR A 182 17.27 -6.16 6.48
C THR A 182 18.20 -7.38 6.54
N PRO A 183 18.38 -8.15 5.45
CA PRO A 183 19.33 -9.25 5.46
C PRO A 183 20.75 -8.71 5.53
N GLU A 184 21.62 -9.35 6.33
CA GLU A 184 23.05 -9.00 6.45
C GLU A 184 23.80 -9.24 5.13
N HIS A 185 23.34 -10.20 4.34
CA HIS A 185 23.82 -10.48 2.98
C HIS A 185 22.75 -10.08 1.96
N LYS A 186 23.03 -9.05 1.18
CA LYS A 186 22.31 -8.80 -0.09
C LYS A 186 22.82 -9.84 -1.09
N GLU A 187 22.33 -11.07 -1.03
CA GLU A 187 22.63 -12.04 -2.09
C GLU A 187 22.10 -11.48 -3.41
N GLU A 188 23.01 -11.31 -4.38
CA GLU A 188 22.71 -10.83 -5.74
C GLU A 188 22.01 -11.89 -6.59
N GLU A 189 21.85 -13.11 -6.08
CA GLU A 189 21.16 -14.20 -6.77
C GLU A 189 19.65 -14.11 -6.55
N ALA A 190 18.89 -14.42 -7.59
CA ALA A 190 17.43 -14.47 -7.59
C ALA A 190 16.91 -15.59 -6.64
N GLY A 191 17.01 -15.34 -5.34
CA GLY A 191 16.81 -16.32 -4.27
C GLY A 191 15.73 -15.87 -3.29
N GLY A 192 14.47 -16.04 -3.70
CA GLY A 192 13.29 -15.87 -2.83
C GLY A 192 12.54 -17.18 -2.54
N PHE A 193 13.07 -18.31 -3.02
CA PHE A 193 12.44 -19.63 -2.92
C PHE A 193 12.85 -20.42 -1.68
N ILE A 194 13.91 -19.97 -0.99
CA ILE A 194 14.36 -20.58 0.25
C ILE A 194 13.78 -19.77 1.40
N ALA A 195 12.87 -20.39 2.16
CA ALA A 195 12.37 -19.79 3.38
C ALA A 195 13.50 -19.76 4.42
N ASN A 196 14.10 -18.59 4.63
CA ASN A 196 14.98 -18.37 5.78
C ASN A 196 14.12 -18.37 7.05
N LEU A 197 13.93 -19.55 7.63
CA LEU A 197 13.18 -19.81 8.86
C LEU A 197 13.98 -19.45 10.13
N GLU A 198 15.10 -18.77 9.97
CA GLU A 198 15.94 -18.39 11.10
C GLU A 198 15.20 -17.41 12.04
N PRO A 199 15.38 -17.59 13.36
CA PRO A 199 14.70 -16.76 14.34
C PRO A 199 15.25 -15.33 14.27
N VAL A 200 14.43 -14.41 13.77
CA VAL A 200 14.71 -12.96 13.79
C VAL A 200 14.94 -12.49 15.23
N SER A 201 15.97 -11.64 15.42
CA SER A 201 16.33 -11.08 16.72
C SER A 201 15.18 -10.29 17.38
N LEU A 202 15.18 -10.20 18.71
CA LEU A 202 14.15 -9.42 19.41
C LEU A 202 14.20 -7.94 19.03
N ALA A 203 15.39 -7.39 18.81
CA ALA A 203 15.57 -6.00 18.39
C ALA A 203 14.88 -5.72 17.05
N ASP A 204 15.10 -6.57 16.04
CA ASP A 204 14.48 -6.38 14.72
C ASP A 204 12.96 -6.60 14.78
N ARG A 205 12.50 -7.57 15.58
CA ARG A 205 11.06 -7.80 15.79
C ARG A 205 10.35 -6.60 16.42
N GLU A 206 11.01 -5.93 17.37
CA GLU A 206 10.50 -4.71 17.99
C GLU A 206 10.37 -3.57 16.96
N VAL A 207 11.39 -3.40 16.10
CA VAL A 207 11.36 -2.42 15.01
C VAL A 207 10.23 -2.71 14.04
N ILE A 208 10.09 -3.94 13.57
CA ILE A 208 9.02 -4.34 12.64
C ILE A 208 7.64 -4.11 13.26
N SER A 209 7.47 -4.44 14.54
CA SER A 209 6.22 -4.23 15.28
C SER A 209 5.89 -2.74 15.45
N ARG A 210 6.91 -1.91 15.70
CA ARG A 210 6.77 -0.45 15.76
C ARG A 210 6.39 0.13 14.40
N LEU A 211 7.09 -0.23 13.34
CA LEU A 211 6.79 0.19 11.96
C LEU A 211 5.36 -0.17 11.55
N ARG A 212 4.92 -1.39 11.86
CA ARG A 212 3.53 -1.81 11.64
C ARG A 212 2.54 -0.85 12.32
N ASN A 213 2.76 -0.53 13.58
CA ASN A 213 1.86 0.36 14.33
C ASN A 213 1.89 1.80 13.78
N CYS A 214 3.07 2.28 13.34
CA CYS A 214 3.22 3.57 12.67
C CYS A 214 2.49 3.64 11.32
N ILE A 215 2.50 2.56 10.54
CA ILE A 215 1.74 2.51 9.28
C ILE A 215 0.23 2.54 9.59
N ILE A 216 -0.21 1.81 10.61
CA ILE A 216 -1.62 1.82 11.03
C ILE A 216 -2.05 3.21 11.51
N SER A 217 -1.20 3.93 12.24
CA SER A 217 -1.50 5.29 12.71
C SER A 217 -1.68 6.27 11.54
N LEU A 218 -0.74 6.26 10.59
CA LEU A 218 -0.79 7.09 9.38
C LEU A 218 -2.05 6.79 8.53
N VAL A 219 -2.40 5.52 8.37
CA VAL A 219 -3.59 5.08 7.61
C VAL A 219 -4.87 5.53 8.28
N THR A 220 -4.95 5.41 9.61
CA THR A 220 -6.13 5.81 10.39
C THR A 220 -6.40 7.30 10.26
N GLN A 221 -5.33 8.11 10.21
CA GLN A 221 -5.39 9.56 10.01
C GLN A 221 -5.41 9.98 8.53
N ARG A 222 -5.55 9.02 7.59
CA ARG A 222 -5.63 9.24 6.14
C ARG A 222 -4.46 10.05 5.58
N MET A 223 -3.26 9.80 6.08
CA MET A 223 -2.02 10.38 5.56
C MET A 223 -1.46 9.53 4.43
N MET A 224 -0.82 10.17 3.44
CA MET A 224 -0.16 9.44 2.36
C MET A 224 1.10 8.75 2.88
N LEU A 225 1.29 7.50 2.45
CA LEU A 225 2.42 6.65 2.82
C LEU A 225 3.50 6.70 1.74
N TYR A 226 4.72 6.98 2.18
CA TYR A 226 5.97 6.91 1.43
C TYR A 226 7.13 6.85 2.44
N ASP A 227 8.33 6.59 1.94
CA ASP A 227 9.56 6.43 2.71
C ASP A 227 9.77 7.47 3.82
N THR A 228 9.78 8.77 3.49
CA THR A 228 10.05 9.81 4.50
C THR A 228 8.92 9.94 5.53
N SER A 229 7.66 9.73 5.12
CA SER A 229 6.53 9.74 6.05
C SER A 229 6.62 8.60 7.07
N ILE A 230 7.09 7.43 6.65
CA ILE A 230 7.25 6.28 7.56
C ILE A 230 8.44 6.50 8.48
N LEU A 231 9.56 7.03 7.96
CA LEU A 231 10.75 7.37 8.74
C LEU A 231 10.44 8.40 9.85
N TYR A 232 9.78 9.50 9.50
CA TYR A 232 9.45 10.53 10.48
C TYR A 232 8.44 10.05 11.52
N CYS A 233 7.47 9.22 11.10
CA CYS A 233 6.56 8.57 12.05
C CYS A 233 7.30 7.59 12.97
N TYR A 234 8.32 6.89 12.47
CA TYR A 234 9.15 6.02 13.28
C TYR A 234 9.95 6.81 14.31
N GLU A 235 10.62 7.90 13.92
CA GLU A 235 11.35 8.78 14.83
C GLU A 235 10.46 9.40 15.92
N ALA A 236 9.29 9.91 15.54
CA ALA A 236 8.30 10.47 16.46
C ALA A 236 7.70 9.41 17.42
N SER A 237 7.76 8.13 17.04
CA SER A 237 7.29 7.02 17.89
C SER A 237 8.32 6.52 18.91
N LEU A 238 9.61 6.89 18.78
CA LEU A 238 10.68 6.50 19.72
C LEU A 238 10.41 6.82 21.21
N PRO A 239 9.84 7.99 21.58
CA PRO A 239 9.52 8.29 22.98
C PRO A 239 8.37 7.43 23.55
N HIS A 240 7.56 6.80 22.69
CA HIS A 240 6.39 6.02 23.09
C HIS A 240 6.70 4.51 23.09
N GLN A 241 6.08 3.77 24.02
CA GLN A 241 6.17 2.30 23.98
C GLN A 241 5.37 1.76 22.80
N ILE A 242 5.84 0.66 22.20
CA ILE A 242 5.27 0.05 20.98
C ILE A 242 3.75 -0.19 21.10
N LYS A 243 3.30 -0.60 22.29
CA LYS A 243 1.89 -0.91 22.59
C LYS A 243 0.99 0.34 22.67
N ASP A 244 1.56 1.47 23.06
CA ASP A 244 0.80 2.70 23.35
C ASP A 244 0.57 3.54 22.08
N ILE A 245 1.36 3.31 21.02
CA ILE A 245 1.21 3.97 19.70
C ILE A 245 -0.19 3.80 19.10
N LEU A 246 -0.89 2.69 19.42
CA LEU A 246 -2.23 2.42 18.91
C LEU A 246 -3.33 3.19 19.66
N LYS A 247 -3.02 3.86 20.78
CA LYS A 247 -3.97 4.75 21.46
C LYS A 247 -4.23 5.96 20.57
N PRO A 248 -5.50 6.38 20.38
CA PRO A 248 -5.89 7.43 19.45
C PRO A 248 -5.26 8.79 19.79
N GLU A 249 -5.02 9.08 21.07
CA GLU A 249 -4.35 10.31 21.53
C GLU A 249 -2.91 10.38 21.02
N ILE A 250 -2.13 9.33 21.29
CA ILE A 250 -0.74 9.21 20.85
C ILE A 250 -0.67 9.10 19.32
N MET A 251 -1.61 8.40 18.71
CA MET A 251 -1.71 8.26 17.26
C MET A 251 -1.92 9.62 16.56
N GLU A 252 -2.82 10.45 17.10
CA GLU A 252 -3.06 11.80 16.58
C GLU A 252 -1.84 12.69 16.77
N GLU A 253 -1.18 12.62 17.92
CA GLU A 253 0.02 13.39 18.24
C GLU A 253 1.18 13.06 17.30
N ILE A 254 1.54 11.78 17.17
CA ILE A 254 2.63 11.31 16.29
C ILE A 254 2.38 11.74 14.84
N VAL A 255 1.13 11.59 14.36
CA VAL A 255 0.79 11.96 12.99
C VAL A 255 0.82 13.47 12.79
N MET A 256 0.43 14.27 13.78
CA MET A 256 0.54 15.73 13.70
C MET A 256 1.99 16.19 13.65
N GLU A 257 2.85 15.65 14.50
CA GLU A 257 4.28 15.96 14.49
C GLU A 257 4.92 15.57 13.15
N THR A 258 4.65 14.35 12.68
CA THR A 258 5.12 13.85 11.38
C THR A 258 4.67 14.77 10.24
N ARG A 259 3.40 15.18 10.25
CA ARG A 259 2.85 16.07 9.23
C ARG A 259 3.49 17.45 9.26
N GLN A 260 3.73 18.00 10.43
CA GLN A 260 4.36 19.31 10.59
C GLN A 260 5.79 19.28 10.03
N ARG A 261 6.59 18.28 10.41
CA ARG A 261 7.96 18.12 9.88
C ARG A 261 8.00 17.96 8.36
N LEU A 262 7.08 17.20 7.78
CA LEU A 262 6.98 17.10 6.33
C LEU A 262 6.63 18.43 5.67
N LEU A 263 5.76 19.23 6.29
CA LEU A 263 5.41 20.55 5.77
C LEU A 263 6.59 21.52 5.81
N GLU A 264 7.39 21.47 6.88
CA GLU A 264 8.58 22.30 7.06
C GLU A 264 9.71 21.91 6.08
N GLN A 265 9.77 20.65 5.67
CA GLN A 265 10.76 20.18 4.68
C GLN A 265 10.33 20.46 3.23
N GLU A 266 9.02 20.43 2.94
CA GLU A 266 8.47 20.70 1.60
C GLU A 266 8.24 22.20 1.32
N GLY A 267 8.25 23.05 2.35
CA GLY A 267 8.03 24.50 2.28
C GLY A 267 9.31 25.31 2.14
#